data_AF-A0A1V9A2G5-F1
#
_entry.id   AF-A0A1V9A2G5-F1
#
_cell.length_a   1.000
_cell.length_b   1.000
_cell.length_c   1.000
_cell.angle_alpha   90.00
_cell.angle_beta   90.00
_cell.angle_gamma   90.00
#
_symmetry.space_group_name_H-M   'P 1'
#
loop_
_entity.id
_entity.type
_entity.pdbx_description
1 polymer ?
#
loop_
_entity_poly.entity_id
_entity_poly.type
_entity_poly.pdbx_seq_one_letter_code
_entity_poly.pdbx_strand_id
1 'polypeptide(L)'
;MAERAYYSDDRSLVFHGDVSDTLKALAEAGMQVDCIVTSPPFYGQRDYGVDGQIGLEQHPQKFVDSLVDVFELCGPILKETGSLWVNLGDTYWSGKGAHKSNETKQGARRFGVRPQDSTGDGLWARPKQLLLIPHRFAIAMQDSGWLMRNDNVWVKPNPIPDQVRDRCSISHEYVFHMTKERWYYFDREAVGRTSKSGRTLPPLDTWVVPTSRGSKSHKASFSEGLVSVPVLATTPANGVVLDPFGGSGTTLRFARKHGFRSIGVDLNAGYCEEMATTMRVMRKEEQDGPVPDQF
;
A
#
# COMPACT_ATOMS: atom_id res chain seq x y z
N MET A 1 13.07 8.21 18.73
CA MET A 1 12.47 8.14 17.38
C MET A 1 11.86 9.45 16.90
N ALA A 2 11.08 10.18 17.72
CA ALA A 2 10.48 11.46 17.32
C ALA A 2 11.50 12.51 16.80
N GLU A 3 12.68 12.58 17.41
CA GLU A 3 13.76 13.49 16.97
C GLU A 3 14.35 13.16 15.59
N ARG A 4 14.12 11.93 15.09
CA ARG A 4 14.53 11.48 13.75
C ARG A 4 13.38 11.57 12.74
N ALA A 5 12.17 11.92 13.17
CA ALA A 5 11.00 11.98 12.32
C ALA A 5 10.99 13.28 11.51
N TYR A 6 10.60 13.19 10.24
CA TYR A 6 10.29 14.36 9.40
C TYR A 6 9.16 15.19 10.02
N TYR A 7 8.18 14.50 10.62
CA TYR A 7 7.11 15.09 11.41
C TYR A 7 6.73 14.17 12.56
N SER A 8 6.40 14.76 13.71
CA SER A 8 5.83 14.03 14.83
C SER A 8 4.80 14.87 15.59
N ASP A 9 3.76 14.20 16.07
CA ASP A 9 2.90 14.68 17.15
C ASP A 9 2.52 13.52 18.08
N ASP A 10 1.49 13.70 18.90
CA ASP A 10 1.01 12.73 19.88
C ASP A 10 0.38 11.47 19.26
N ARG A 11 -0.01 11.50 17.97
CA ARG A 11 -0.69 10.40 17.29
C ARG A 11 0.02 9.90 16.04
N SER A 12 0.88 10.70 15.44
CA SER A 12 1.43 10.41 14.12
C SER A 12 2.94 10.66 14.04
N LEU A 13 3.65 9.74 13.38
CA LEU A 13 5.04 9.90 12.98
C LEU A 13 5.15 9.81 11.45
N VAL A 14 5.96 10.67 10.86
CA VAL A 14 6.33 10.60 9.44
C VAL A 14 7.85 10.56 9.35
N PHE A 15 8.39 9.59 8.61
CA PHE A 15 9.80 9.46 8.33
C PHE A 15 10.06 9.70 6.84
N HIS A 16 11.16 10.39 6.56
CA HIS A 16 11.68 10.59 5.21
C HIS A 16 12.95 9.78 5.06
N GLY A 17 12.96 8.85 4.11
CA GLY A 17 14.14 8.02 3.83
C GLY A 17 13.79 6.70 3.17
N ASP A 18 14.83 5.88 2.97
CA ASP A 18 14.67 4.52 2.48
C ASP A 18 13.80 3.69 3.45
N VAL A 19 12.91 2.88 2.86
CA VAL A 19 11.97 2.07 3.62
C VAL A 19 12.68 1.01 4.45
N SER A 20 13.73 0.37 3.92
CA SER A 20 14.45 -0.70 4.60
C SER A 20 15.23 -0.16 5.78
N ASP A 21 15.92 0.96 5.60
CA ASP A 21 16.68 1.61 6.68
C ASP A 21 15.75 2.12 7.79
N THR A 22 14.60 2.68 7.40
CA THR A 22 13.61 3.16 8.37
C THR A 22 12.98 2.00 9.15
N LEU A 23 12.62 0.89 8.50
CA LEU A 23 12.09 -0.30 9.18
C LEU A 23 13.13 -0.88 10.15
N LYS A 24 14.39 -1.02 9.74
CA LYS A 24 15.48 -1.45 10.64
C LYS A 24 15.61 -0.54 11.86
N ALA A 25 15.62 0.77 11.66
CA ALA A 25 15.69 1.74 12.76
C ALA A 25 14.46 1.67 13.70
N LEU A 26 13.27 1.42 13.17
CA LEU A 26 12.06 1.20 13.98
C LEU A 26 12.16 -0.09 14.81
N ALA A 27 12.65 -1.17 14.21
CA ALA A 27 12.88 -2.44 14.90
C ALA A 27 13.94 -2.31 16.00
N GLU A 28 15.07 -1.66 15.73
CA GLU A 28 16.12 -1.36 16.72
C GLU A 28 15.60 -0.51 17.88
N ALA A 29 14.66 0.40 17.62
CA ALA A 29 13.99 1.19 18.64
C ALA A 29 12.91 0.42 19.41
N GLY A 30 12.67 -0.86 19.10
CA GLY A 30 11.66 -1.69 19.75
C GLY A 30 10.21 -1.27 19.44
N MET A 31 9.99 -0.58 18.31
CA MET A 31 8.65 -0.17 17.90
C MET A 31 7.81 -1.41 17.57
N GLN A 32 6.54 -1.40 17.98
CA GLN A 32 5.60 -2.48 17.69
C GLN A 32 4.27 -1.92 17.17
N VAL A 33 3.78 -2.46 16.06
CA VAL A 33 2.56 -2.02 15.38
C VAL A 33 1.54 -3.15 15.26
N ASP A 34 0.27 -2.78 15.16
CA ASP A 34 -0.86 -3.73 15.12
C ASP A 34 -1.26 -4.06 13.68
N CYS A 35 -1.26 -3.06 12.81
CA CYS A 35 -1.63 -3.19 11.41
C CYS A 35 -0.58 -2.51 10.54
N ILE A 36 -0.11 -3.21 9.52
CA ILE A 36 0.64 -2.62 8.42
C ILE A 36 -0.27 -2.66 7.20
N VAL A 37 -0.53 -1.52 6.57
CA VAL A 37 -1.32 -1.46 5.33
C VAL A 37 -0.68 -0.50 4.35
N THR A 38 -0.46 -0.96 3.13
CA THR A 38 0.30 -0.18 2.15
C THR A 38 0.03 -0.60 0.71
N SER A 39 0.53 0.22 -0.22
CA SER A 39 0.65 -0.08 -1.63
C SER A 39 2.07 0.29 -2.10
N PRO A 40 3.00 -0.67 -2.22
CA PRO A 40 4.34 -0.38 -2.72
C PRO A 40 4.29 0.08 -4.20
N PRO A 41 5.39 0.63 -4.74
CA PRO A 41 5.51 0.90 -6.17
C PRO A 41 5.15 -0.33 -7.02
N PHE A 42 4.37 -0.13 -8.09
CA PHE A 42 4.02 -1.22 -9.01
C PHE A 42 5.06 -1.37 -10.11
N TYR A 43 5.45 -2.61 -10.40
CA TYR A 43 6.51 -2.94 -11.35
C TYR A 43 6.34 -2.25 -12.71
N GLY A 44 7.33 -1.44 -13.08
CA GLY A 44 7.46 -0.75 -14.35
C GLY A 44 6.42 0.35 -14.60
N GLN A 45 5.60 0.72 -13.62
CA GLN A 45 4.50 1.67 -13.84
C GLN A 45 4.94 3.13 -13.76
N ARG A 46 5.92 3.45 -12.90
CA ARG A 46 6.35 4.82 -12.62
C ARG A 46 7.83 4.88 -12.31
N ASP A 47 8.39 6.02 -12.66
CA ASP A 47 9.67 6.51 -12.15
C ASP A 47 9.37 7.70 -11.25
N TYR A 48 9.77 7.60 -9.99
CA TYR A 48 9.62 8.63 -8.98
C TYR A 48 10.80 9.62 -8.98
N GLY A 49 11.84 9.37 -9.78
CA GLY A 49 12.99 10.26 -9.95
C GLY A 49 13.87 10.35 -8.70
N VAL A 50 13.85 9.32 -7.85
CA VAL A 50 14.64 9.26 -6.62
C VAL A 50 15.49 7.99 -6.62
N ASP A 51 16.76 8.13 -6.27
CA ASP A 51 17.70 7.01 -6.14
C ASP A 51 17.22 6.05 -5.05
N GLY A 52 17.36 4.74 -5.29
CA GLY A 52 16.91 3.70 -4.35
C GLY A 52 15.43 3.30 -4.49
N GLN A 53 14.68 3.89 -5.44
CA GLN A 53 13.30 3.46 -5.67
C GLN A 53 13.18 1.98 -6.10
N ILE A 54 12.08 1.36 -5.69
CA ILE A 54 11.71 0.01 -6.07
C ILE A 54 10.72 0.07 -7.24
N GLY A 55 10.73 -0.93 -8.12
CA GLY A 55 9.77 -1.06 -9.22
C GLY A 55 10.34 -0.89 -10.62
N LEU A 56 11.61 -0.54 -10.77
CA LEU A 56 12.30 -0.43 -12.07
C LEU A 56 13.39 -1.48 -12.28
N GLU A 57 13.38 -2.55 -11.50
CA GLU A 57 14.32 -3.67 -11.62
C GLU A 57 14.25 -4.28 -13.01
N GLN A 58 15.39 -4.69 -13.54
CA GLN A 58 15.49 -5.20 -14.92
C GLN A 58 14.64 -6.46 -15.17
N HIS A 59 14.38 -7.25 -14.13
CA HIS A 59 13.63 -8.49 -14.21
C HIS A 59 12.52 -8.55 -13.15
N PRO A 60 11.31 -9.07 -13.46
CA PRO A 60 10.20 -9.16 -12.51
C PRO A 60 10.51 -9.99 -11.27
N GLN A 61 11.33 -11.04 -11.37
CA GLN A 61 11.82 -11.78 -10.20
C GLN A 61 12.57 -10.86 -9.23
N LYS A 62 13.43 -9.96 -9.73
CA LYS A 62 14.20 -9.07 -8.87
C LYS A 62 13.32 -8.06 -8.15
N PHE A 63 12.26 -7.60 -8.80
CA PHE A 63 11.26 -6.79 -8.12
C PHE A 63 10.53 -7.58 -7.01
N VAL A 64 10.15 -8.84 -7.27
CA VAL A 64 9.52 -9.70 -6.24
C VAL A 64 10.49 -9.94 -5.08
N ASP A 65 11.76 -10.26 -5.37
CA ASP A 65 12.82 -10.43 -4.36
C ASP A 65 12.94 -9.15 -3.50
N SER A 66 13.05 -7.97 -4.11
CA SER A 66 13.12 -6.68 -3.39
C SER A 66 11.89 -6.44 -2.50
N LEU A 67 10.69 -6.78 -2.96
CA LEU A 67 9.48 -6.63 -2.14
C LEU A 67 9.54 -7.57 -0.92
N VAL A 68 9.90 -8.83 -1.11
CA VAL A 68 10.03 -9.80 -0.01
C VAL A 68 11.06 -9.30 1.00
N ASP A 69 12.24 -8.88 0.55
CA ASP A 69 13.29 -8.33 1.43
C ASP A 69 12.77 -7.17 2.30
N VAL A 70 11.97 -6.26 1.72
CA VAL A 70 11.37 -5.16 2.48
C VAL A 70 10.32 -5.65 3.46
N PHE A 71 9.41 -6.53 3.06
CA PHE A 71 8.32 -6.98 3.91
C PHE A 71 8.76 -7.97 5.00
N GLU A 72 9.90 -8.65 4.84
CA GLU A 72 10.53 -9.40 5.93
C GLU A 72 10.99 -8.49 7.07
N LEU A 73 11.47 -7.27 6.76
CA LEU A 73 11.83 -6.27 7.77
C LEU A 73 10.62 -5.79 8.59
N CYS A 74 9.39 -6.00 8.12
CA CYS A 74 8.19 -5.74 8.90
C CYS A 74 7.96 -6.76 10.03
N GLY A 75 8.48 -7.99 9.92
CA GLY A 75 8.22 -9.07 10.87
C GLY A 75 8.58 -8.74 12.33
N PRO A 76 9.77 -8.16 12.61
CA PRO A 76 10.17 -7.74 13.95
C PRO A 76 9.37 -6.57 14.55
N ILE A 77 8.72 -5.76 13.69
CA ILE A 77 7.97 -4.55 14.07
C ILE A 77 6.47 -4.84 14.19
N LEU A 78 5.98 -5.87 13.51
CA LEU A 78 4.60 -6.31 13.61
C LEU A 78 4.43 -7.11 14.91
N LYS A 79 3.39 -6.80 15.70
CA LYS A 79 3.04 -7.64 16.86
C LYS A 79 2.68 -9.06 16.42
N GLU A 80 2.81 -10.05 17.32
CA GLU A 80 2.42 -11.44 17.03
C GLU A 80 0.95 -11.57 16.58
N THR A 81 0.08 -10.76 17.17
CA THR A 81 -1.34 -10.70 16.81
C THR A 81 -1.64 -9.74 15.64
N GLY A 82 -0.62 -9.14 15.04
CA GLY A 82 -0.76 -8.11 14.03
C GLY A 82 -1.04 -8.65 12.62
N SER A 83 -1.44 -7.75 11.73
CA SER A 83 -1.71 -8.08 10.32
C SER A 83 -0.93 -7.18 9.36
N LEU A 84 -0.48 -7.77 8.25
CA LEU A 84 0.14 -7.10 7.11
C LEU A 84 -0.82 -7.15 5.92
N TRP A 85 -1.10 -5.98 5.33
CA TRP A 85 -1.99 -5.80 4.19
C TRP A 85 -1.24 -5.12 3.05
N VAL A 86 -1.16 -5.77 1.89
CA VAL A 86 -0.39 -5.26 0.75
C VAL A 86 -1.28 -5.23 -0.50
N ASN A 87 -1.53 -4.02 -1.01
CA ASN A 87 -2.20 -3.82 -2.29
C ASN A 87 -1.19 -3.84 -3.44
N LEU A 88 -1.41 -4.72 -4.42
CA LEU A 88 -0.58 -4.84 -5.61
C LEU A 88 -1.43 -4.92 -6.89
N GLY A 89 -1.07 -4.06 -7.84
CA GLY A 89 -1.50 -4.17 -9.24
C GLY A 89 -0.51 -4.98 -10.05
N ASP A 90 -1.00 -5.60 -11.12
CA ASP A 90 -0.18 -6.38 -12.04
C ASP A 90 0.20 -5.57 -13.29
N THR A 91 1.22 -6.05 -14.00
CA THR A 91 1.79 -5.42 -15.19
C THR A 91 1.91 -6.45 -16.32
N TYR A 92 1.66 -5.99 -17.55
CA TYR A 92 1.91 -6.80 -18.75
C TYR A 92 3.31 -6.56 -19.27
N TRP A 93 3.98 -7.63 -19.66
CA TRP A 93 5.22 -7.57 -20.41
C TRP A 93 4.93 -7.26 -21.88
N SER A 94 5.46 -6.13 -22.37
CA SER A 94 5.16 -5.62 -23.71
C SER A 94 6.11 -6.19 -24.76
N GLY A 95 7.42 -6.18 -24.46
CA GLY A 95 8.48 -6.55 -25.40
C GLY A 95 8.56 -5.70 -26.67
N LYS A 96 7.97 -4.50 -26.68
CA LYS A 96 7.85 -3.65 -27.88
C LYS A 96 8.99 -2.65 -28.08
N GLY A 97 9.98 -2.62 -27.19
CA GLY A 97 11.02 -1.60 -27.16
C GLY A 97 10.49 -0.22 -26.73
N ALA A 98 11.36 0.80 -26.77
CA ALA A 98 11.03 2.16 -26.37
C ALA A 98 9.77 2.69 -27.08
N HIS A 99 8.91 3.40 -26.33
CA HIS A 99 7.83 4.19 -26.92
C HIS A 99 8.39 5.26 -27.88
N LYS A 100 7.91 5.28 -29.13
CA LYS A 100 8.38 6.21 -30.19
C LYS A 100 7.57 7.50 -30.33
N SER A 101 6.65 7.80 -29.41
CA SER A 101 5.71 8.93 -29.53
C SER A 101 6.18 10.18 -28.79
N ASN A 102 6.21 11.34 -29.47
CA ASN A 102 6.64 12.64 -28.94
C ASN A 102 5.59 13.38 -28.06
N GLU A 103 4.53 12.72 -27.59
CA GLU A 103 3.49 13.37 -26.78
C GLU A 103 3.91 13.58 -25.31
N THR A 104 3.75 14.81 -24.81
CA THR A 104 4.21 15.27 -23.50
C THR A 104 3.29 14.90 -22.31
N LYS A 105 2.03 14.49 -22.55
CA LYS A 105 1.00 14.33 -21.50
C LYS A 105 1.21 13.14 -20.53
N GLN A 106 2.20 12.28 -20.75
CA GLN A 106 2.41 11.04 -19.98
C GLN A 106 3.83 10.91 -19.36
N GLY A 107 4.53 12.01 -19.09
CA GLY A 107 5.93 12.02 -18.64
C GLY A 107 6.30 11.04 -17.52
N ALA A 108 5.52 10.95 -16.44
CA ALA A 108 5.76 10.02 -15.32
C ALA A 108 5.66 8.51 -15.68
N ARG A 109 5.10 8.17 -16.86
CA ARG A 109 5.06 6.81 -17.42
C ARG A 109 6.01 6.65 -18.61
N ARG A 110 6.76 7.68 -18.98
CA ARG A 110 7.62 7.76 -20.17
C ARG A 110 9.01 8.29 -19.77
N PHE A 111 9.70 7.50 -18.96
CA PHE A 111 11.06 7.76 -18.45
C PHE A 111 12.13 6.94 -19.22
N GLY A 112 11.84 6.57 -20.47
CA GLY A 112 12.72 5.77 -21.33
C GLY A 112 12.17 4.37 -21.62
N VAL A 113 13.07 3.41 -21.84
CA VAL A 113 12.70 1.99 -21.94
C VAL A 113 12.34 1.51 -20.54
N ARG A 114 11.07 1.22 -20.31
CA ARG A 114 10.66 0.59 -19.05
C ARG A 114 11.14 -0.87 -19.07
N PRO A 115 11.39 -1.51 -17.91
CA PRO A 115 11.87 -2.90 -17.88
C PRO A 115 11.01 -3.83 -18.76
N GLN A 116 9.69 -3.68 -18.67
CA GLN A 116 8.71 -4.49 -19.39
C GLN A 116 8.64 -4.26 -20.91
N ASP A 117 9.37 -3.26 -21.43
CA ASP A 117 9.47 -2.99 -22.86
C ASP A 117 10.67 -3.72 -23.50
N SER A 118 11.55 -4.32 -22.71
CA SER A 118 12.66 -5.14 -23.22
C SER A 118 12.19 -6.50 -23.78
N THR A 119 13.01 -7.14 -24.62
CA THR A 119 12.66 -8.43 -25.29
C THR A 119 12.21 -9.52 -24.32
N GLY A 120 12.74 -9.49 -23.08
CA GLY A 120 12.44 -10.46 -22.04
C GLY A 120 13.29 -11.73 -22.13
N ASP A 121 13.09 -12.62 -21.17
CA ASP A 121 13.83 -13.87 -20.97
C ASP A 121 13.21 -15.06 -21.71
N GLY A 122 12.03 -14.88 -22.32
CA GLY A 122 11.30 -15.98 -22.92
C GLY A 122 10.73 -16.96 -21.89
N LEU A 123 10.62 -16.60 -20.61
CA LEU A 123 9.97 -17.36 -19.54
C LEU A 123 8.90 -16.50 -18.86
N TRP A 124 9.26 -15.72 -17.83
CA TRP A 124 8.34 -14.82 -17.13
C TRP A 124 8.07 -13.57 -17.96
N ALA A 125 9.09 -13.09 -18.65
CA ALA A 125 9.09 -11.91 -19.47
C ALA A 125 8.92 -12.31 -20.94
N ARG A 126 7.66 -12.44 -21.37
CA ARG A 126 7.28 -12.74 -22.76
C ARG A 126 6.32 -11.66 -23.29
N PRO A 127 6.45 -11.23 -24.55
CA PRO A 127 5.51 -10.26 -25.14
C PRO A 127 4.04 -10.69 -24.96
N LYS A 128 3.19 -9.74 -24.58
CA LYS A 128 1.75 -9.92 -24.28
C LYS A 128 1.41 -10.80 -23.06
N GLN A 129 2.37 -11.07 -22.17
CA GLN A 129 2.14 -11.87 -20.98
C GLN A 129 1.78 -10.99 -19.77
N LEU A 130 0.76 -11.38 -19.01
CA LEU A 130 0.54 -10.87 -17.66
C LEU A 130 1.60 -11.47 -16.74
N LEU A 131 2.30 -10.66 -15.96
CA LEU A 131 3.46 -11.11 -15.19
C LEU A 131 3.08 -11.94 -13.95
N LEU A 132 1.84 -11.82 -13.47
CA LEU A 132 1.38 -12.43 -12.23
C LEU A 132 2.15 -11.93 -11.01
N ILE A 133 2.61 -10.67 -11.03
CA ILE A 133 3.40 -10.08 -9.94
C ILE A 133 2.71 -10.23 -8.58
N PRO A 134 1.41 -9.90 -8.41
CA PRO A 134 0.74 -10.03 -7.12
C PRO A 134 0.80 -11.46 -6.56
N HIS A 135 0.53 -12.46 -7.39
CA HIS A 135 0.50 -13.87 -6.96
C HIS A 135 1.91 -14.42 -6.73
N ARG A 136 2.91 -14.00 -7.51
CA ARG A 136 4.31 -14.39 -7.29
C ARG A 136 4.83 -13.85 -5.97
N PHE A 137 4.51 -12.59 -5.66
CA PHE A 137 4.79 -12.00 -4.35
C PHE A 137 4.08 -12.77 -3.23
N ALA A 138 2.79 -13.08 -3.38
CA ALA A 138 2.04 -13.84 -2.38
C ALA A 138 2.63 -15.22 -2.10
N ILE A 139 3.04 -15.95 -3.15
CA ILE A 139 3.72 -17.25 -3.02
C ILE A 139 5.08 -17.08 -2.32
N ALA A 140 5.88 -16.10 -2.73
CA ALA A 140 7.19 -15.87 -2.13
C ALA A 140 7.12 -15.48 -0.64
N MET A 141 6.11 -14.69 -0.25
CA MET A 141 5.84 -14.39 1.16
C MET A 141 5.40 -15.63 1.95
N GLN A 142 4.63 -16.52 1.34
CA GLN A 142 4.27 -17.79 1.97
C GLN A 142 5.50 -18.70 2.14
N ASP A 143 6.36 -18.75 1.12
CA ASP A 143 7.63 -19.50 1.16
C ASP A 143 8.60 -18.94 2.22
N SER A 144 8.53 -17.63 2.53
CA SER A 144 9.27 -17.01 3.65
C SER A 144 8.61 -17.15 5.02
N GLY A 145 7.50 -17.90 5.11
CA GLY A 145 6.88 -18.29 6.38
C GLY A 145 5.72 -17.42 6.85
N TRP A 146 5.29 -16.44 6.05
CA TRP A 146 4.06 -15.68 6.36
C TRP A 146 2.81 -16.51 6.11
N LEU A 147 1.81 -16.37 6.98
CA LEU A 147 0.52 -17.00 6.79
C LEU A 147 -0.35 -16.12 5.89
N MET A 148 -0.55 -16.57 4.64
CA MET A 148 -1.53 -15.95 3.73
C MET A 148 -2.95 -16.24 4.20
N ARG A 149 -3.71 -15.20 4.55
CA ARG A 149 -5.09 -15.32 5.06
C ARG A 149 -6.13 -15.12 3.97
N ASN A 150 -5.94 -14.13 3.11
CA ASN A 150 -6.84 -13.80 2.00
C ASN A 150 -6.11 -13.08 0.87
N ASP A 151 -6.51 -13.36 -0.37
CA ASP A 151 -6.18 -12.65 -1.60
C ASP A 151 -7.35 -11.75 -2.04
N ASN A 152 -7.72 -10.80 -1.18
CA ASN A 152 -8.89 -9.93 -1.39
C ASN A 152 -8.79 -9.18 -2.73
N VAL A 153 -9.94 -8.91 -3.34
CA VAL A 153 -10.06 -8.26 -4.64
C VAL A 153 -10.66 -6.87 -4.49
N TRP A 154 -9.87 -5.85 -4.80
CA TRP A 154 -10.38 -4.49 -4.96
C TRP A 154 -10.91 -4.29 -6.37
N VAL A 155 -12.23 -4.20 -6.50
CA VAL A 155 -12.93 -3.89 -7.75
C VAL A 155 -13.04 -2.37 -7.94
N LYS A 156 -12.53 -1.90 -9.07
CA LYS A 156 -12.63 -0.49 -9.49
C LYS A 156 -13.92 -0.32 -10.32
N PRO A 157 -14.93 0.42 -9.84
CA PRO A 157 -16.19 0.57 -10.57
C PRO A 157 -16.04 1.35 -11.88
N ASN A 158 -15.01 2.19 -11.98
CA ASN A 158 -14.74 3.01 -13.17
C ASN A 158 -13.27 2.84 -13.60
N PRO A 159 -12.87 1.67 -14.14
CA PRO A 159 -11.48 1.44 -14.53
C PRO A 159 -11.13 2.30 -15.75
N ILE A 160 -9.85 2.67 -15.86
CA ILE A 160 -9.36 3.41 -17.04
C ILE A 160 -9.50 2.48 -18.27
N PRO A 161 -10.14 2.92 -19.36
CA PRO A 161 -10.26 2.11 -20.57
C PRO A 161 -8.88 1.72 -21.14
N ASP A 162 -8.70 0.44 -21.45
CA ASP A 162 -7.55 -0.07 -22.21
C ASP A 162 -7.95 -0.18 -23.70
N GLN A 163 -7.03 0.15 -24.62
CA GLN A 163 -7.23 0.08 -26.07
C GLN A 163 -6.84 -1.29 -26.66
N VAL A 164 -6.50 -2.25 -25.79
CA VAL A 164 -6.15 -3.61 -26.21
C VAL A 164 -7.40 -4.36 -26.67
N ARG A 165 -7.27 -5.11 -27.78
CA ARG A 165 -8.39 -5.79 -28.47
C ARG A 165 -8.52 -7.28 -28.19
N ASP A 166 -7.49 -7.89 -27.62
CA ASP A 166 -7.33 -9.34 -27.48
C ASP A 166 -7.29 -9.83 -26.03
N ARG A 167 -7.81 -9.03 -25.07
CA ARG A 167 -8.03 -9.42 -23.66
C ARG A 167 -9.05 -8.53 -22.96
N CYS A 168 -9.51 -8.96 -21.79
CA CYS A 168 -10.35 -8.14 -20.91
C CYS A 168 -9.55 -6.98 -20.29
N SER A 169 -10.23 -5.85 -20.08
CA SER A 169 -9.68 -4.71 -19.34
C SER A 169 -9.41 -5.09 -17.88
N ILE A 170 -8.29 -4.62 -17.33
CA ILE A 170 -8.00 -4.79 -15.90
C ILE A 170 -8.92 -3.85 -15.11
N SER A 171 -9.81 -4.44 -14.32
CA SER A 171 -10.80 -3.71 -13.50
C SER A 171 -10.61 -3.91 -11.99
N HIS A 172 -9.58 -4.64 -11.58
CA HIS A 172 -9.32 -4.92 -10.17
C HIS A 172 -7.82 -4.93 -9.85
N GLU A 173 -7.53 -4.90 -8.55
CA GLU A 173 -6.22 -5.17 -7.96
C GLU A 173 -6.39 -6.11 -6.77
N TYR A 174 -5.30 -6.73 -6.32
CA TYR A 174 -5.32 -7.60 -5.15
C TYR A 174 -4.89 -6.84 -3.90
N VAL A 175 -5.44 -7.24 -2.75
CA VAL A 175 -5.04 -6.81 -1.41
C VAL A 175 -4.82 -8.05 -0.55
N PHE A 176 -3.55 -8.43 -0.39
CA PHE A 176 -3.19 -9.61 0.37
C PHE A 176 -3.22 -9.33 1.87
N HIS A 177 -3.88 -10.21 2.62
CA HIS A 177 -3.86 -10.22 4.09
C HIS A 177 -2.93 -11.32 4.57
N MET A 178 -1.90 -10.95 5.33
CA MET A 178 -0.92 -11.86 5.90
C MET A 178 -0.79 -11.66 7.40
N THR A 179 -0.44 -12.74 8.12
CA THR A 179 -0.18 -12.72 9.56
C THR A 179 1.05 -13.55 9.90
N LYS A 180 1.65 -13.30 11.07
CA LYS A 180 2.76 -14.12 11.58
C LYS A 180 2.26 -15.40 12.24
N GLU A 181 1.18 -15.26 13.02
CA GLU A 181 0.65 -16.33 13.83
C GLU A 181 -0.74 -16.79 13.38
N ARG A 182 -1.08 -18.03 13.75
CA ARG A 182 -2.42 -18.60 13.53
C ARG A 182 -3.50 -17.78 14.22
N TRP A 183 -3.19 -17.22 15.39
CA TRP A 183 -4.10 -16.42 16.20
C TRP A 183 -3.70 -14.96 16.12
N TYR A 184 -4.53 -14.15 15.49
CA TYR A 184 -4.31 -12.73 15.27
C TYR A 184 -5.57 -11.94 15.59
N TYR A 185 -5.41 -10.63 15.82
CA TYR A 185 -6.52 -9.75 16.10
C TYR A 185 -7.36 -9.52 14.85
N PHE A 186 -8.68 -9.75 14.96
CA PHE A 186 -9.64 -9.46 13.89
C PHE A 186 -10.99 -9.03 14.47
N ASP A 187 -11.32 -7.76 14.38
CA ASP A 187 -12.61 -7.20 14.73
C ASP A 187 -13.61 -7.36 13.57
N ARG A 188 -14.31 -8.50 13.60
CA ARG A 188 -15.37 -8.80 12.66
C ARG A 188 -16.58 -7.87 12.81
N GLU A 189 -16.82 -7.32 14.00
CA GLU A 189 -17.99 -6.47 14.24
C GLU A 189 -17.80 -5.08 13.60
N ALA A 190 -16.56 -4.57 13.59
CA ALA A 190 -16.23 -3.28 12.97
C ALA A 190 -16.44 -3.23 11.45
N VAL A 191 -16.32 -4.38 10.75
CA VAL A 191 -16.35 -4.45 9.28
C VAL A 191 -17.36 -5.45 8.72
N GLY A 192 -18.11 -6.10 9.61
CA GLY A 192 -19.06 -7.15 9.26
C GLY A 192 -20.30 -6.61 8.54
N ARG A 193 -21.09 -7.55 8.00
CA ARG A 193 -22.35 -7.26 7.32
C ARG A 193 -23.51 -7.79 8.13
N THR A 194 -24.58 -7.02 8.29
CA THR A 194 -25.77 -7.48 9.00
C THR A 194 -26.62 -8.38 8.09
N SER A 195 -26.86 -9.61 8.52
CA SER A 195 -27.83 -10.51 7.88
C SER A 195 -29.28 -10.07 8.14
N LYS A 196 -30.24 -10.63 7.39
CA LYS A 196 -31.68 -10.38 7.60
C LYS A 196 -32.16 -10.73 9.02
N SER A 197 -31.50 -11.66 9.69
CA SER A 197 -31.82 -12.07 11.07
C SER A 197 -31.05 -11.28 12.15
N GLY A 198 -30.32 -10.22 11.76
CA GLY A 198 -29.57 -9.37 12.70
C GLY A 198 -28.19 -9.91 13.08
N ARG A 199 -27.79 -11.11 12.62
CA ARG A 199 -26.44 -11.65 12.87
C ARG A 199 -25.40 -10.91 12.03
N THR A 200 -24.27 -10.57 12.64
CA THR A 200 -23.07 -10.11 11.92
C THR A 200 -22.49 -11.27 11.10
N LEU A 201 -22.28 -11.03 9.81
CA LEU A 201 -21.56 -11.88 8.87
C LEU A 201 -20.18 -11.28 8.62
N PRO A 202 -19.17 -12.07 8.22
CA PRO A 202 -17.88 -11.53 7.80
C PRO A 202 -18.01 -10.52 6.64
N PRO A 203 -17.06 -9.58 6.52
CA PRO A 203 -16.91 -8.79 5.30
C PRO A 203 -16.74 -9.71 4.10
N LEU A 204 -17.08 -9.20 2.91
CA LEU A 204 -16.71 -9.89 1.67
C LEU A 204 -15.22 -9.67 1.41
N ASP A 205 -14.59 -10.59 0.69
CA ASP A 205 -13.22 -10.47 0.18
C ASP A 205 -13.15 -9.63 -1.11
N THR A 206 -14.29 -9.26 -1.68
CA THR A 206 -14.39 -8.45 -2.89
C THR A 206 -14.96 -7.08 -2.55
N TRP A 207 -14.18 -6.02 -2.79
CA TRP A 207 -14.50 -4.66 -2.38
C TRP A 207 -14.69 -3.76 -3.58
N VAL A 208 -15.91 -3.26 -3.78
CA VAL A 208 -16.19 -2.26 -4.82
C VAL A 208 -15.89 -0.88 -4.25
N VAL A 209 -14.73 -0.32 -4.60
CA VAL A 209 -14.26 0.96 -4.07
C VAL A 209 -13.79 1.84 -5.23
N PRO A 210 -14.26 3.09 -5.37
CA PRO A 210 -13.75 3.99 -6.40
C PRO A 210 -12.29 4.36 -6.15
N THR A 211 -11.52 4.52 -7.22
CA THR A 211 -10.19 5.15 -7.16
C THR A 211 -10.32 6.58 -6.66
N SER A 212 -9.32 7.07 -5.92
CA SER A 212 -9.31 8.48 -5.51
C SER A 212 -9.30 9.38 -6.76
N ARG A 213 -10.03 10.49 -6.72
CA ARG A 213 -9.85 11.57 -7.70
C ARG A 213 -8.63 12.36 -7.25
N GLY A 214 -7.47 12.00 -7.79
CA GLY A 214 -6.23 12.73 -7.52
C GLY A 214 -6.37 14.24 -7.70
N SER A 215 -5.73 15.03 -6.82
CA SER A 215 -5.42 16.42 -7.15
C SER A 215 -4.38 16.43 -8.31
N LYS A 216 -4.12 17.60 -8.93
CA LYS A 216 -3.15 17.70 -10.04
C LYS A 216 -1.74 17.16 -9.71
N SER A 217 -1.37 17.04 -8.42
CA SER A 217 -0.10 16.44 -7.94
C SER A 217 -0.18 14.93 -7.62
N HIS A 218 -1.37 14.35 -7.40
CA HIS A 218 -1.52 12.96 -6.92
C HIS A 218 -2.14 12.03 -7.96
N LYS A 219 -1.32 11.32 -8.73
CA LYS A 219 -1.84 10.34 -9.70
C LYS A 219 -1.95 8.91 -9.13
N ALA A 220 -1.47 8.61 -7.92
CA ALA A 220 -1.51 7.26 -7.32
C ALA A 220 -1.74 7.32 -5.80
N SER A 221 -2.94 7.74 -5.39
CA SER A 221 -3.40 7.49 -4.02
C SER A 221 -4.58 6.54 -4.09
N PHE A 222 -4.63 5.52 -3.23
CA PHE A 222 -5.87 4.79 -3.00
C PHE A 222 -6.84 5.64 -2.19
N SER A 223 -8.13 5.29 -2.25
CA SER A 223 -9.16 5.96 -1.45
C SER A 223 -9.21 5.39 -0.04
N GLU A 224 -9.75 6.16 0.90
CA GLU A 224 -9.98 5.72 2.28
C GLU A 224 -10.80 4.42 2.39
N GLY A 225 -11.68 4.18 1.40
CA GLY A 225 -12.44 2.93 1.33
C GLY A 225 -11.54 1.69 1.25
N LEU A 226 -10.39 1.78 0.58
CA LEU A 226 -9.50 0.64 0.40
C LEU A 226 -8.82 0.19 1.70
N VAL A 227 -8.52 1.13 2.61
CA VAL A 227 -7.87 0.83 3.89
C VAL A 227 -8.84 0.59 5.03
N SER A 228 -10.14 0.79 4.80
CA SER A 228 -11.17 0.66 5.83
C SER A 228 -11.20 -0.73 6.47
N VAL A 229 -11.28 -1.80 5.67
CA VAL A 229 -11.28 -3.17 6.16
C VAL A 229 -9.93 -3.51 6.84
N PRO A 230 -8.76 -3.29 6.21
CA PRO A 230 -7.47 -3.50 6.85
C PRO A 230 -7.35 -2.84 8.22
N VAL A 231 -7.60 -1.53 8.30
CA VAL A 231 -7.37 -0.76 9.53
C VAL A 231 -8.39 -1.11 10.60
N LEU A 232 -9.68 -1.08 10.29
CA LEU A 232 -10.74 -1.28 11.30
C LEU A 232 -10.79 -2.72 11.80
N ALA A 233 -10.57 -3.71 10.91
CA ALA A 233 -10.61 -5.10 11.33
C ALA A 233 -9.36 -5.51 12.10
N THR A 234 -8.19 -4.94 11.81
CA THR A 234 -6.92 -5.49 12.33
C THR A 234 -6.15 -4.57 13.28
N THR A 235 -6.76 -3.45 13.68
CA THR A 235 -6.18 -2.54 14.68
C THR A 235 -7.07 -2.47 15.92
N PRO A 236 -6.59 -2.89 17.10
CA PRO A 236 -7.33 -2.72 18.34
C PRO A 236 -7.47 -1.23 18.70
N ALA A 237 -8.38 -0.89 19.60
CA ALA A 237 -8.57 0.48 20.08
C ALA A 237 -7.23 1.09 20.56
N ASN A 238 -6.93 2.31 20.12
CA ASN A 238 -5.65 3.01 20.35
C ASN A 238 -4.39 2.29 19.79
N GLY A 239 -4.57 1.28 18.93
CA GLY A 239 -3.50 0.58 18.23
C GLY A 239 -2.75 1.48 17.24
N VAL A 240 -1.69 0.93 16.65
CA VAL A 240 -0.78 1.63 15.74
C VAL A 240 -0.86 1.03 14.34
N VAL A 241 -1.07 1.90 13.36
CA VAL A 241 -1.06 1.58 11.92
C VAL A 241 0.25 2.07 11.30
N LEU A 242 0.93 1.23 10.53
CA LEU A 242 2.13 1.60 9.77
C LEU A 242 1.88 1.51 8.26
N ASP A 243 2.29 2.54 7.54
CA ASP A 243 2.36 2.55 6.08
C ASP A 243 3.81 2.78 5.63
N PRO A 244 4.55 1.72 5.24
CA PRO A 244 5.95 1.83 4.79
C PRO A 244 6.12 2.49 3.41
N PHE A 245 5.03 2.71 2.66
CA PHE A 245 5.01 3.43 1.39
C PHE A 245 3.88 4.48 1.40
N GLY A 246 3.98 5.42 2.34
CA GLY A 246 2.91 6.30 2.77
C GLY A 246 2.34 7.22 1.68
N GLY A 247 3.14 7.59 0.67
CA GLY A 247 2.72 8.46 -0.43
C GLY A 247 2.03 9.72 0.09
N SER A 248 0.83 10.01 -0.42
CA SER A 248 0.04 11.18 0.00
C SER A 248 -0.65 11.03 1.37
N GLY A 249 -0.36 9.98 2.15
CA GLY A 249 -0.83 9.83 3.53
C GLY A 249 -2.28 9.38 3.72
N THR A 250 -2.89 8.68 2.75
CA THR A 250 -4.29 8.20 2.90
C THR A 250 -4.46 7.32 4.13
N THR A 251 -3.52 6.40 4.38
CA THR A 251 -3.55 5.52 5.56
C THR A 251 -3.49 6.31 6.86
N LEU A 252 -2.57 7.27 6.98
CA LEU A 252 -2.39 8.07 8.19
C LEU A 252 -3.64 8.91 8.49
N ARG A 253 -4.21 9.54 7.47
CA ARG A 253 -5.46 10.31 7.59
C ARG A 253 -6.61 9.43 8.04
N PHE A 254 -6.78 8.25 7.44
CA PHE A 254 -7.82 7.32 7.82
C PHE A 254 -7.65 6.82 9.26
N ALA A 255 -6.43 6.40 9.63
CA ALA A 255 -6.10 5.91 10.96
C ALA A 255 -6.42 6.95 12.04
N ARG A 256 -5.97 8.20 11.85
CA ARG A 256 -6.21 9.30 12.79
C ARG A 256 -7.70 9.60 12.96
N LYS A 257 -8.46 9.68 11.87
CA LYS A 257 -9.92 9.92 11.89
C LYS A 257 -10.68 8.87 12.72
N HIS A 258 -10.16 7.65 12.82
CA HIS A 258 -10.76 6.56 13.58
C HIS A 258 -10.09 6.34 14.95
N GLY A 259 -9.29 7.31 15.41
CA GLY A 259 -8.69 7.31 16.75
C GLY A 259 -7.43 6.46 16.90
N PHE A 260 -6.89 5.90 15.82
CA PHE A 260 -5.65 5.13 15.85
C PHE A 260 -4.41 6.04 15.77
N ARG A 261 -3.27 5.49 16.20
CA ARG A 261 -1.96 6.10 15.98
C ARG A 261 -1.42 5.65 14.63
N SER A 262 -0.58 6.46 14.00
CA SER A 262 -0.08 6.16 12.66
C SER A 262 1.42 6.44 12.48
N ILE A 263 2.06 5.64 11.64
CA ILE A 263 3.44 5.82 11.21
C ILE A 263 3.46 5.77 9.69
N GLY A 264 4.04 6.78 9.03
CA GLY A 264 4.24 6.81 7.60
C GLY A 264 5.71 6.90 7.23
N VAL A 265 6.11 6.20 6.18
CA VAL A 265 7.46 6.29 5.61
C VAL A 265 7.32 6.60 4.12
N ASP A 266 8.11 7.52 3.61
CA ASP A 266 8.24 7.71 2.16
C ASP A 266 9.65 8.17 1.80
N LEU A 267 10.11 7.76 0.63
CA LEU A 267 11.41 8.14 0.08
C LEU A 267 11.37 9.56 -0.51
N ASN A 268 10.21 10.04 -0.93
CA ASN A 268 10.04 11.34 -1.54
C ASN A 268 9.68 12.40 -0.49
N ALA A 269 10.58 13.38 -0.28
CA ALA A 269 10.37 14.48 0.66
C ALA A 269 9.06 15.27 0.43
N GLY A 270 8.59 15.38 -0.83
CA GLY A 270 7.32 16.03 -1.14
C GLY A 270 6.12 15.28 -0.58
N TYR A 271 6.12 13.94 -0.69
CA TYR A 271 5.10 13.10 -0.05
C TYR A 271 5.18 13.15 1.47
N CYS A 272 6.38 13.21 2.05
CA CYS A 272 6.55 13.44 3.49
C CYS A 272 5.94 14.78 3.94
N GLU A 273 6.13 15.86 3.17
CA GLU A 273 5.55 17.17 3.49
C GLU A 273 4.03 17.18 3.38
N GLU A 274 3.46 16.47 2.41
CA GLU A 274 2.01 16.33 2.28
C GLU A 274 1.39 15.54 3.44
N MET A 275 2.03 14.44 3.85
CA MET A 275 1.65 13.69 5.04
C MET A 275 1.70 14.60 6.27
N ALA A 276 2.83 15.30 6.48
CA ALA A 276 3.01 16.20 7.61
C ALA A 276 1.97 17.34 7.62
N THR A 277 1.71 17.96 6.48
CA THR A 277 0.69 19.02 6.33
C THR A 277 -0.70 18.50 6.70
N THR A 278 -1.07 17.32 6.19
CA THR A 278 -2.36 16.69 6.52
C THR A 278 -2.47 16.45 8.02
N MET A 279 -1.44 15.91 8.67
CA MET A 279 -1.45 15.65 10.11
C MET A 279 -1.52 16.95 10.93
N ARG A 280 -0.81 18.02 10.53
CA ARG A 280 -0.89 19.34 11.19
C ARG A 280 -2.31 19.92 11.15
N VAL A 281 -2.99 19.81 10.00
CA VAL A 281 -4.38 20.29 9.84
C VAL A 281 -5.31 19.50 10.76
N MET A 282 -5.27 18.17 10.72
CA MET A 282 -6.13 17.34 11.56
C MET A 282 -5.89 17.56 13.06
N ARG A 283 -4.62 17.70 13.48
CA ARG A 283 -4.28 18.02 14.87
C ARG A 283 -4.90 19.34 15.31
N LYS A 284 -4.88 20.35 14.45
CA LYS A 284 -5.48 21.65 14.75
C LYS A 284 -7.01 21.53 14.86
N GLU A 285 -7.66 20.81 13.93
CA GLU A 285 -9.10 20.56 13.98
C GLU A 285 -9.54 19.80 15.25
N GLU A 286 -8.71 18.88 15.74
CA GLU A 286 -8.95 18.16 17.01
C GLU A 286 -8.80 19.06 18.24
N GLN A 287 -7.90 20.04 18.21
CA GLN A 287 -7.67 21.00 19.31
C GLN A 287 -8.72 22.12 19.33
N ASP A 288 -9.14 22.58 18.15
CA ASP A 288 -10.12 23.65 17.97
C ASP A 288 -11.58 23.13 17.95
N GLY A 289 -11.76 21.81 17.86
CA GLY A 289 -13.07 21.15 17.84
C GLY A 289 -13.81 21.29 19.18
N PRO A 290 -15.16 21.24 19.17
CA PRO A 290 -15.93 21.25 20.41
C PRO A 290 -15.49 20.09 21.29
N VAL A 291 -15.11 20.39 22.54
CA VAL A 291 -14.88 19.36 23.56
C VAL A 291 -16.18 18.55 23.66
N PRO A 292 -16.15 17.22 23.44
CA PRO A 292 -17.36 16.40 23.60
C PRO A 292 -17.90 16.62 25.02
N ASP A 293 -19.18 16.96 25.13
CA ASP A 293 -19.85 17.08 26.43
C ASP A 293 -19.54 15.82 27.24
N GLN A 294 -18.87 16.00 28.38
CA GLN A 294 -18.63 14.93 29.33
C GLN A 294 -20.00 14.53 29.90
N PHE A 295 -20.50 13.36 29.52
CA PHE A 295 -21.63 12.69 30.16
C PHE A 295 -21.15 11.87 31.35
#